data_AF-A0A699V2A3-F1
#
_entry.id   AF-A0A699V2A3-F1
#
_cell.length_a   1.000
_cell.length_b   1.000
_cell.length_c   1.000
_cell.angle_alpha   90.00
_cell.angle_beta   90.00
_cell.angle_gamma   90.00
#
_symmetry.space_group_name_H-M   'P 1'
#
loop_
_entity.id
_entity.type
_entity.pdbx_description
1 polymer ?
#
loop_
_entity_poly.entity_id
_entity_poly.type
_entity_poly.pdbx_seq_one_letter_code
_entity_poly.pdbx_strand_id
1 'polypeptide(L)'
;LPVPVPESFQKQTDEELTENDIQRMDADDQAIQTILLGLPEDVYANVDSYETAKEIWERVRQMMKGLDIGEQEKKAKLFNEWEKFTSTDGESIESYHHRFMQLMNDLKMNNHFPKNIVANLKFLNNL
;
A
#
# COMPACT_ATOMS: atom_id res chain seq x y z
N LEU A 1 76.05 -23.83 -16.63
CA LEU A 1 74.66 -24.05 -17.08
C LEU A 1 73.76 -23.11 -16.29
N PRO A 2 72.92 -22.27 -16.90
CA PRO A 2 71.99 -21.44 -16.15
C PRO A 2 70.77 -22.26 -15.73
N VAL A 3 70.37 -22.14 -14.47
CA VAL A 3 69.11 -22.68 -13.93
C VAL A 3 68.01 -21.64 -14.17
N PRO A 4 66.88 -21.99 -14.80
CA PRO A 4 65.73 -21.09 -14.87
C PRO A 4 64.86 -21.28 -13.62
N VAL A 5 64.50 -20.18 -12.95
CA VAL A 5 63.44 -20.17 -11.92
C VAL A 5 62.34 -19.23 -12.40
N PRO A 6 61.05 -19.61 -12.33
CA PRO A 6 59.99 -18.99 -13.10
C PRO A 6 59.44 -17.73 -12.41
N GLU A 7 59.15 -16.70 -13.21
CA GLU A 7 58.27 -15.60 -12.82
C GLU A 7 56.85 -16.13 -12.68
N SER A 8 56.41 -16.40 -11.45
CA SER A 8 55.00 -16.60 -11.14
C SER A 8 54.38 -15.31 -10.63
N PHE A 9 53.95 -14.44 -11.54
CA PHE A 9 52.97 -13.41 -11.24
C PHE A 9 51.66 -13.78 -11.94
N GLN A 10 50.88 -14.67 -11.32
CA GLN A 10 49.45 -14.72 -11.59
C GLN A 10 48.75 -13.90 -10.52
N LYS A 11 48.39 -12.68 -10.88
CA LYS A 11 47.46 -11.87 -10.11
C LYS A 11 46.35 -11.40 -11.04
N GLN A 12 45.13 -11.49 -10.50
CA GLN A 12 43.85 -10.92 -10.95
C GLN A 12 42.99 -11.83 -11.82
N THR A 13 42.18 -12.66 -11.16
CA THR A 13 40.85 -13.05 -11.65
C THR A 13 39.88 -11.92 -11.35
N ASP A 14 39.53 -11.15 -12.37
CA ASP A 14 38.15 -10.65 -12.48
C ASP A 14 37.32 -11.90 -12.78
N GLU A 15 36.40 -12.29 -11.88
CA GLU A 15 35.50 -13.41 -12.15
C GLU A 15 34.59 -13.02 -13.32
N GLU A 16 34.77 -13.70 -14.45
CA GLU A 16 33.97 -13.49 -15.66
C GLU A 16 32.53 -13.93 -15.38
N LEU A 17 31.55 -13.05 -15.59
CA LEU A 17 30.13 -13.37 -15.44
C LEU A 17 29.76 -14.53 -16.36
N THR A 18 29.05 -15.53 -15.83
CA THR A 18 28.63 -16.67 -16.64
C THR A 18 27.43 -16.29 -17.51
N GLU A 19 27.22 -17.01 -18.60
CA GLU A 19 26.05 -16.81 -19.48
C GLU A 19 24.72 -16.95 -18.71
N ASN A 20 24.69 -17.79 -17.68
CA ASN A 20 23.53 -17.93 -16.79
C ASN A 20 23.32 -16.69 -15.91
N ASP A 21 24.39 -16.04 -15.45
CA ASP A 21 24.30 -14.81 -14.65
C ASP A 21 23.75 -13.67 -15.49
N ILE A 22 24.22 -13.54 -16.73
CA ILE A 22 23.73 -12.55 -17.70
C ILE A 22 22.23 -12.77 -17.98
N GLN A 23 21.82 -14.01 -18.29
CA GLN A 23 20.40 -14.33 -18.52
C GLN A 23 19.53 -14.03 -17.30
N ARG A 24 20.06 -14.24 -16.10
CA ARG A 24 19.33 -13.95 -14.86
C ARG A 24 19.19 -12.45 -14.61
N MET A 25 20.22 -11.66 -14.91
CA MET A 25 20.17 -10.20 -14.84
C MET A 25 19.16 -9.63 -15.84
N ASP A 26 19.20 -10.09 -17.10
CA ASP A 26 18.24 -9.67 -18.13
C ASP A 26 16.79 -9.99 -17.74
N ALA A 27 16.56 -11.16 -17.15
CA ALA A 27 15.24 -11.55 -16.67
C ALA A 27 14.77 -10.70 -15.48
N ASP A 28 15.68 -10.35 -14.56
CA ASP A 28 15.35 -9.48 -13.42
C ASP A 28 15.04 -8.06 -13.89
N ASP A 29 15.83 -7.49 -14.81
CA ASP A 29 15.59 -6.17 -15.42
C ASP A 29 14.22 -6.10 -16.12
N GLN A 30 13.87 -7.13 -16.89
CA GLN A 30 12.55 -7.23 -17.51
C GLN A 30 11.42 -7.29 -16.47
N ALA A 31 11.64 -8.03 -15.38
CA ALA A 31 10.67 -8.13 -14.30
C ALA A 31 10.51 -6.78 -13.56
N ILE A 32 11.61 -6.06 -13.30
CA ILE A 32 11.60 -4.71 -12.72
C ILE A 32 10.78 -3.78 -13.61
N GLN A 33 11.08 -3.71 -14.91
CA GLN A 33 10.36 -2.84 -15.84
C GLN A 33 8.86 -3.18 -15.87
N THR A 34 8.52 -4.47 -15.89
CA THR A 34 7.13 -4.94 -15.88
C THR A 34 6.39 -4.53 -14.62
N ILE A 35 7.02 -4.68 -13.45
CA ILE A 35 6.43 -4.25 -12.17
C ILE A 35 6.23 -2.74 -12.18
N LEU A 36 7.27 -1.96 -12.51
CA LEU A 36 7.21 -0.50 -12.49
C LEU A 36 6.13 0.07 -13.43
N LEU A 37 5.93 -0.53 -14.62
CA LEU A 37 4.86 -0.13 -15.55
C LEU A 37 3.45 -0.36 -14.99
N GLY A 38 3.28 -1.31 -14.06
CA GLY A 38 2.00 -1.63 -13.44
C GLY A 38 1.73 -0.85 -12.15
N LEU A 39 2.69 -0.06 -11.64
CA LEU A 39 2.55 0.67 -10.39
C LEU A 39 2.02 2.10 -10.61
N PRO A 40 1.18 2.60 -9.70
CA PRO A 40 0.84 4.01 -9.67
C PRO A 40 2.02 4.86 -9.18
N GLU A 41 2.05 6.12 -9.60
CA GLU A 41 3.19 7.03 -9.45
C GLU A 41 3.57 7.30 -7.98
N ASP A 42 2.60 7.28 -7.07
CA ASP A 42 2.79 7.43 -5.62
C ASP A 42 3.53 6.25 -4.97
N VAL A 43 3.52 5.08 -5.62
CA VAL A 43 4.23 3.88 -5.16
C VAL A 43 5.68 3.86 -5.65
N TYR A 44 5.98 4.51 -6.79
CA TYR A 44 7.31 4.52 -7.41
C TYR A 44 8.40 5.07 -6.48
N ALA A 45 8.15 6.22 -5.85
CA ALA A 45 9.09 6.86 -4.92
C ALA A 45 9.40 6.02 -3.66
N ASN A 46 8.64 4.96 -3.40
CA ASN A 46 8.83 4.07 -2.27
C ASN A 46 9.59 2.78 -2.62
N VAL A 47 9.88 2.57 -3.92
CA VAL A 47 10.58 1.39 -4.42
C VAL A 47 11.86 1.72 -5.20
N ASP A 48 12.19 3.01 -5.36
CA ASP A 48 13.33 3.50 -6.13
C ASP A 48 14.69 3.06 -5.58
N SER A 49 14.76 2.71 -4.29
CA SER A 49 15.97 2.28 -3.60
C SER A 49 16.25 0.78 -3.68
N TYR A 50 15.40 -0.02 -4.34
CA TYR A 50 15.56 -1.48 -4.41
C TYR A 50 16.07 -1.90 -5.79
N GLU A 51 17.00 -2.85 -5.80
CA GLU A 51 17.75 -3.21 -7.01
C GLU A 51 17.20 -4.46 -7.70
N THR A 52 16.48 -5.33 -6.97
CA THR A 52 15.97 -6.58 -7.55
C THR A 52 14.45 -6.58 -7.70
N ALA A 53 13.96 -7.27 -8.74
CA ALA A 53 12.51 -7.42 -8.98
C ALA A 53 11.79 -8.02 -7.77
N LYS A 54 12.46 -8.96 -7.08
CA LYS A 54 11.93 -9.62 -5.88
C LYS A 54 11.71 -8.65 -4.72
N GLU A 55 12.68 -7.78 -4.44
CA GLU A 55 12.59 -6.81 -3.35
C GLU A 55 11.50 -5.77 -3.62
N ILE A 56 11.47 -5.24 -4.85
CA ILE A 56 10.43 -4.30 -5.30
C ILE A 56 9.06 -4.95 -5.14
N TRP A 57 8.88 -6.19 -5.63
CA TRP A 57 7.60 -6.89 -5.53
C TRP A 57 7.14 -7.12 -4.09
N GLU A 58 8.05 -7.52 -3.19
CA GLU A 58 7.70 -7.76 -1.80
C GLU A 58 7.36 -6.44 -1.09
N ARG A 59 8.06 -5.34 -1.40
CA ARG A 59 7.75 -4.01 -0.88
C ARG A 59 6.37 -3.53 -1.33
N VAL A 60 6.05 -3.68 -2.63
CA VAL A 60 4.73 -3.38 -3.19
C VAL A 60 3.64 -4.16 -2.48
N ARG A 61 3.83 -5.47 -2.31
CA ARG A 61 2.87 -6.34 -1.61
C ARG A 61 2.62 -5.89 -0.17
N GLN A 62 3.66 -5.48 0.54
CA GLN A 62 3.53 -4.97 1.91
C GLN A 62 2.79 -3.62 1.95
N MET A 63 3.06 -2.73 1.00
CA MET A 63 2.35 -1.46 0.90
C MET A 63 0.88 -1.65 0.59
N MET A 64 0.54 -2.50 -0.38
CA MET A 64 -0.85 -2.81 -0.72
C MET A 64 -1.62 -3.36 0.48
N LYS A 65 -1.02 -4.28 1.26
CA LYS A 65 -1.60 -4.76 2.52
C LYS A 65 -1.81 -3.63 3.53
N GLY A 66 -0.85 -2.71 3.67
CA GLY A 66 -0.96 -1.56 4.57
C GLY A 66 -2.05 -0.58 4.15
N LEU A 67 -2.19 -0.32 2.85
CA LEU A 67 -3.26 0.51 2.29
C LEU A 67 -4.64 -0.10 2.55
N ASP A 68 -4.80 -1.41 2.35
CA ASP A 68 -6.03 -2.13 2.66
C ASP A 68 -6.38 -2.06 4.15
N ILE A 69 -5.38 -2.23 5.04
CA ILE A 69 -5.58 -2.15 6.49
C ILE A 69 -6.04 -0.74 6.88
N GLY A 70 -5.37 0.31 6.40
CA GLY A 70 -5.74 1.70 6.72
C GLY A 70 -7.14 2.06 6.22
N GLU A 71 -7.52 1.59 5.03
CA GLU A 71 -8.87 1.78 4.50
C GLU A 71 -9.92 1.02 5.34
N GLN A 72 -9.62 -0.22 5.76
CA GLN A 72 -10.49 -1.01 6.64
C GLN A 72 -10.64 -0.38 8.03
N GLU A 73 -9.56 0.12 8.63
CA GLU A 73 -9.59 0.82 9.92
C GLU A 73 -10.45 2.08 9.85
N LYS A 74 -10.29 2.89 8.79
CA LYS A 74 -11.12 4.07 8.55
C LYS A 74 -12.60 3.72 8.44
N LYS A 75 -12.92 2.63 7.73
CA LYS A 75 -14.29 2.10 7.61
C LYS A 75 -14.83 1.62 8.96
N ALA A 76 -14.05 0.84 9.71
CA ALA A 76 -14.45 0.32 11.01
C ALA A 76 -14.74 1.45 12.01
N LYS A 77 -13.92 2.51 11.99
CA LYS A 77 -14.11 3.69 12.83
C LYS A 77 -15.44 4.39 12.52
N LEU A 78 -15.73 4.67 11.25
CA LEU A 78 -16.98 5.30 10.82
C LEU A 78 -18.20 4.46 11.17
N PHE A 79 -18.10 3.13 11.03
CA PHE A 79 -19.19 2.23 11.39
C PHE A 79 -19.45 2.22 12.90
N ASN A 80 -18.39 2.23 13.72
CA ASN A 80 -18.52 2.35 15.17
C ASN A 80 -19.11 3.71 15.60
N GLU A 81 -18.75 4.80 14.92
CA GLU A 81 -19.38 6.12 15.13
C GLU A 81 -20.87 6.09 14.77
N TRP A 82 -21.23 5.45 13.66
CA TRP A 82 -22.61 5.22 13.25
C TRP A 82 -23.41 4.40 14.28
N GLU A 83 -22.86 3.28 14.76
CA GLU A 83 -23.55 2.44 15.73
C GLU A 83 -23.84 3.20 17.03
N LYS A 84 -22.86 3.98 17.50
CA LYS A 84 -22.94 4.76 18.74
C LYS A 84 -23.63 6.11 18.57
N PHE A 85 -24.04 6.46 17.34
CA PHE A 85 -24.67 7.75 17.09
C PHE A 85 -26.02 7.86 17.80
N THR A 86 -26.10 8.84 18.71
CA THR A 86 -27.28 9.19 19.50
C THR A 86 -27.22 10.66 19.87
N SER A 87 -28.39 11.23 20.18
CA SER A 87 -28.50 12.55 20.75
C SER A 87 -27.88 12.60 22.14
N THR A 88 -27.40 13.78 22.51
CA THR A 88 -26.92 14.05 23.88
C THR A 88 -27.93 14.90 24.63
N ASP A 89 -27.95 14.78 25.97
CA ASP A 89 -28.86 15.56 26.81
C ASP A 89 -28.73 17.07 26.56
N GLY A 90 -29.86 17.70 26.21
CA GLY A 90 -29.91 19.13 25.89
C GLY A 90 -29.43 19.51 24.48
N GLU A 91 -29.11 18.53 23.61
CA GLU A 91 -28.82 18.79 22.20
C GLU A 91 -30.06 19.29 21.46
N SER A 92 -29.91 20.37 20.68
CA SER A 92 -30.98 20.86 19.83
C SER A 92 -31.16 19.94 18.61
N ILE A 93 -32.40 19.85 18.11
CA ILE A 93 -32.71 19.07 16.90
C ILE A 93 -31.85 19.53 15.71
N GLU A 94 -31.60 20.84 15.60
CA GLU A 94 -30.75 21.40 14.54
C GLU A 94 -29.28 20.92 14.65
N SER A 95 -28.72 20.90 15.86
CA SER A 95 -27.37 20.39 16.12
C SER A 95 -27.26 18.90 15.80
N TYR A 96 -28.22 18.11 16.27
CA TYR A 96 -28.28 16.68 16.00
C TYR A 96 -28.37 16.38 14.51
N HIS A 97 -29.27 17.08 13.79
CA HIS A 97 -29.41 16.95 12.35
C HIS A 97 -28.12 17.32 11.62
N HIS A 98 -27.44 18.39 12.03
CA HIS A 98 -26.17 18.78 11.41
C HIS A 98 -25.11 17.67 11.56
N ARG A 99 -24.89 17.17 12.78
CA ARG A 99 -23.97 16.05 13.06
C ARG A 99 -24.31 14.80 12.27
N PHE A 100 -25.59 14.45 12.19
CA PHE A 100 -26.05 13.30 11.42
C PHE A 100 -25.74 13.45 9.92
N MET A 101 -25.97 14.64 9.36
CA MET A 101 -25.67 14.91 7.95
C MET A 101 -24.16 14.85 7.65
N GLN A 102 -23.31 15.31 8.57
CA GLN A 102 -21.86 15.17 8.44
C GLN A 102 -21.45 13.69 8.39
N LEU A 103 -21.94 12.88 9.33
CA LEU A 103 -21.67 11.44 9.36
C LEU A 103 -22.16 10.72 8.10
N MET A 104 -23.35 11.07 7.60
CA MET A 104 -23.89 10.51 6.35
C MET A 104 -23.04 10.87 5.13
N ASN A 105 -22.52 12.10 5.07
CA ASN A 105 -21.61 12.51 4.01
C ASN A 105 -20.29 11.73 4.06
N ASP A 106 -19.73 11.54 5.24
CA ASP A 106 -18.50 10.74 5.42
C ASP A 106 -18.72 9.29 5.01
N LEU A 107 -19.84 8.67 5.42
CA LEU A 107 -20.21 7.32 4.99
C LEU A 107 -20.35 7.21 3.46
N LYS A 108 -20.96 8.22 2.82
CA LYS A 108 -21.11 8.28 1.36
C LYS A 108 -19.77 8.42 0.64
N MET A 109 -18.89 9.29 1.13
CA MET A 109 -17.56 9.52 0.54
C MET A 109 -16.64 8.30 0.65
N ASN A 110 -16.91 7.40 1.60
CA ASN A 110 -16.16 6.14 1.76
C ASN A 110 -16.86 4.93 1.12
N ASN A 111 -17.84 5.14 0.22
CA ASN A 111 -18.60 4.09 -0.49
C ASN A 111 -19.43 3.15 0.41
N HIS A 112 -19.79 3.58 1.62
CA HIS A 112 -20.53 2.77 2.60
C HIS A 112 -21.83 3.44 3.02
N PHE A 113 -22.74 3.62 2.06
CA PHE A 113 -23.99 4.32 2.28
C PHE A 113 -25.13 3.35 2.66
N PRO A 114 -25.70 3.41 3.89
CA PRO A 114 -26.90 2.69 4.22
C PRO A 114 -28.07 3.21 3.38
N LYS A 115 -28.99 2.33 2.95
CA LYS A 115 -30.20 2.74 2.21
C LYS A 115 -30.93 3.83 3.01
N ASN A 116 -31.53 4.81 2.31
CA ASN A 116 -32.22 5.95 2.92
C ASN A 116 -33.19 5.55 4.05
N ILE A 117 -33.91 4.42 3.91
CA ILE A 117 -34.82 3.90 4.95
C ILE A 117 -34.07 3.56 6.25
N VAL A 118 -32.92 2.89 6.15
CA VAL A 118 -32.09 2.52 7.32
C VAL A 118 -31.55 3.77 7.99
N ALA A 119 -31.09 4.74 7.19
CA ALA A 119 -30.56 5.98 7.73
C ALA A 119 -31.64 6.80 8.46
N ASN A 120 -32.83 6.93 7.87
CA ASN A 120 -33.95 7.64 8.48
C ASN A 120 -34.43 6.97 9.78
N LEU A 121 -34.49 5.64 9.81
CA LEU A 121 -34.83 4.91 11.04
C LEU A 121 -33.78 5.13 12.13
N LYS A 122 -32.50 5.11 11.79
CA LYS A 122 -31.43 5.40 12.75
C LYS A 122 -31.55 6.83 13.30
N PHE A 123 -31.79 7.81 12.44
CA PHE A 123 -31.98 9.21 12.84
C PHE A 123 -33.11 9.36 13.87
N LEU A 124 -34.28 8.79 13.58
CA LEU A 124 -35.47 8.92 14.43
C LEU A 124 -35.37 8.14 15.75
N ASN A 125 -34.73 6.97 15.74
CA ASN A 125 -34.66 6.10 16.92
C ASN A 125 -33.63 6.54 17.97
N ASN A 126 -32.72 7.44 17.60
CA ASN A 126 -31.64 7.92 18.48
C ASN A 126 -31.67 9.45 18.65
N LEU A 127 -32.79 10.08 18.30
CA LEU A 127 -33.07 11.48 18.60
C LEU A 127 -33.51 11.63 20.06
#